data_AF-A0A485KGS1-F1
#
_entry.id   AF-A0A485KGS1-F1
#
_cell.length_a   1.000
_cell.length_b   1.000
_cell.length_c   1.000
_cell.angle_alpha   90.00
_cell.angle_beta   90.00
_cell.angle_gamma   90.00
#
_symmetry.space_group_name_H-M   'P 1'
#
loop_
_entity.id
_entity.type
_entity.pdbx_description
1 polymer ?
#
loop_
_entity_poly.entity_id
_entity_poly.type
_entity_poly.pdbx_seq_one_letter_code
_entity_poly.pdbx_strand_id
1 'polypeptide(L)'
;MAKNDEPAFETLFDPVFDAFVAEFDPNCVLTGASFYTIASKYTVSSPAAPAHPCPSVPCRDMWRLWLEGDDRSAHVPYCRYGGWTTKTDNYAAAARVMEVLTQIAIDQEIVDSVATLVDVVSADPSATERIFDQVFPRFVDQFTATAQHYIHATHVCQSIAT
;
A
#
# COMPACT_ATOMS: atom_id res chain seq x y z
N MET A 1 3.93 32.42 -20.58
CA MET A 1 4.44 31.09 -21.00
C MET A 1 5.82 30.91 -20.36
N ALA A 2 5.88 30.28 -19.19
CA ALA A 2 7.14 29.87 -18.59
C ALA A 2 7.29 28.37 -18.86
N LYS A 3 8.36 27.97 -19.54
CA LYS A 3 8.74 26.57 -19.72
C LYS A 3 9.25 26.08 -18.36
N ASN A 4 8.65 25.03 -17.82
CA ASN A 4 9.18 24.33 -16.65
C ASN A 4 10.51 23.68 -17.03
N ASP A 5 11.60 24.12 -16.41
CA ASP A 5 12.94 23.52 -16.48
C ASP A 5 13.04 22.28 -15.58
N GLU A 6 12.10 21.34 -15.73
CA GLU A 6 12.07 20.06 -15.03
C GLU A 6 13.22 19.08 -15.43
N PRO A 7 13.70 19.02 -16.70
CA PRO A 7 14.72 18.03 -17.06
C PRO A 7 16.11 18.36 -16.49
N ALA A 8 16.32 19.57 -15.97
CA ALA A 8 17.59 20.00 -15.39
C ALA A 8 17.83 19.42 -13.99
N PHE A 9 16.77 19.09 -13.24
CA PHE A 9 16.91 18.55 -11.88
C PHE A 9 17.28 17.07 -11.90
N GLU A 10 16.61 16.26 -12.72
CA GLU A 10 16.91 14.82 -12.85
C GLU A 10 18.34 14.59 -13.38
N THR A 11 18.81 15.40 -14.34
CA THR A 11 20.18 15.30 -14.84
C THR A 11 21.25 15.70 -13.82
N LEU A 12 20.89 16.45 -12.78
CA LEU A 12 21.80 16.83 -11.70
C LEU A 12 21.72 15.89 -10.49
N PHE A 13 20.64 15.12 -10.35
CA PHE A 13 20.41 14.29 -9.18
C PHE A 13 21.43 13.17 -9.06
N ASP A 14 21.57 12.35 -10.10
CA ASP A 14 22.49 11.20 -10.10
C ASP A 14 23.95 11.60 -9.79
N PRO A 15 24.55 12.61 -10.45
CA PRO A 15 25.93 13.00 -10.13
C PRO A 15 26.09 13.65 -8.74
N VAL A 16 25.07 14.33 -8.22
CA VAL A 16 25.12 14.88 -6.84
C VAL A 16 24.96 13.77 -5.80
N PHE A 17 24.11 12.79 -6.07
CA PHE A 17 23.92 11.64 -5.19
C PHE A 17 25.16 10.73 -5.19
N ASP A 18 25.76 10.48 -6.36
CA ASP A 18 27.01 9.73 -6.47
C ASP A 18 28.17 10.42 -5.76
N ALA A 19 28.29 11.75 -5.90
CA ALA A 19 29.29 12.54 -5.16
C ALA A 19 29.05 12.48 -3.64
N PHE A 20 27.79 12.57 -3.22
CA PHE A 20 27.39 12.42 -1.82
C PHE A 20 27.75 11.04 -1.29
N VAL A 21 27.46 9.95 -2.02
CA VAL A 21 27.78 8.57 -1.61
C VAL A 21 29.29 8.33 -1.58
N ALA A 22 30.05 8.90 -2.54
CA ALA A 22 31.51 8.76 -2.60
C ALA A 22 32.24 9.45 -1.44
N GLU A 23 31.61 10.42 -0.78
CA GLU A 23 32.20 11.15 0.36
C GLU A 23 32.11 10.37 1.70
N PHE A 24 31.34 9.27 1.76
CA PHE A 24 31.17 8.47 2.99
C PHE A 24 31.85 7.11 2.93
N ASP A 25 32.55 6.75 4.02
CA ASP A 25 33.15 5.42 4.23
C ASP A 25 32.06 4.33 4.26
N PRO A 26 32.22 3.21 3.52
CA PRO A 26 31.24 2.11 3.48
C PRO A 26 30.98 1.44 4.85
N ASN A 27 31.77 1.75 5.89
CA ASN A 27 31.57 1.25 7.25
C ASN A 27 30.85 2.25 8.18
N CYS A 28 30.30 3.34 7.67
CA CYS A 28 29.60 4.32 8.50
C CYS A 28 28.31 3.73 9.09
N VAL A 29 28.24 3.66 10.42
CA VAL A 29 27.05 3.17 11.14
C VAL A 29 25.90 4.16 10.97
N LEU A 30 24.87 3.73 10.25
CA LEU A 30 23.65 4.50 9.99
C LEU A 30 22.86 4.69 11.30
N THR A 31 23.15 5.75 12.03
CA THR A 31 22.26 6.22 13.10
C THR A 31 21.18 7.11 12.50
N GLY A 32 19.95 7.07 13.03
CA GLY A 32 18.77 7.77 12.49
C GLY A 32 18.86 9.31 12.45
N ALA A 33 20.01 9.89 12.79
CA ALA A 33 20.35 11.30 12.63
C ALA A 33 21.24 11.58 11.39
N SER A 34 21.57 10.56 10.60
CA SER A 34 22.47 10.73 9.45
C SER A 34 21.85 11.60 8.35
N PHE A 35 22.70 12.28 7.59
CA PHE A 35 22.32 13.07 6.42
C PHE A 35 21.52 12.27 5.38
N TYR A 36 21.52 10.94 5.43
CA TYR A 36 20.68 10.06 4.63
C TYR A 36 19.19 10.20 4.97
N THR A 37 18.84 10.42 6.24
CA THR A 37 17.47 10.68 6.70
C THR A 37 17.00 12.07 6.26
N ILE A 38 17.95 12.98 6.02
CA ILE A 38 17.67 14.30 5.46
C ILE A 38 17.54 14.19 3.93
N ALA A 39 18.44 13.48 3.25
CA ALA A 39 18.41 13.25 1.80
C ALA A 39 17.15 12.46 1.37
N SER A 40 16.69 11.48 2.16
CA SER A 40 15.42 10.77 1.91
C SER A 40 14.17 11.64 2.13
N LYS A 41 14.29 12.77 2.84
CA LYS A 41 13.22 13.80 2.85
C LYS A 41 13.22 14.64 1.58
N TYR A 42 14.32 14.66 0.82
CA TYR A 42 14.49 15.41 -0.42
C TYR A 42 14.40 14.55 -1.68
N THR A 43 14.28 13.22 -1.58
CA THR A 43 13.84 12.38 -2.71
C THR A 43 12.42 12.78 -3.08
N VAL A 44 12.37 13.77 -3.97
CA VAL A 44 11.24 14.21 -4.77
C VAL A 44 9.98 14.46 -3.92
N SER A 45 9.82 15.71 -3.48
CA SER A 45 8.47 16.28 -3.39
C SER A 45 7.87 16.25 -4.80
N SER A 46 7.42 15.06 -5.20
CA SER A 46 6.55 14.86 -6.34
C SER A 46 5.37 15.79 -6.12
N PRO A 47 4.88 16.52 -7.14
CA PRO A 47 3.73 17.41 -6.98
C PRO A 47 2.67 16.66 -6.20
N ALA A 48 2.38 17.15 -4.98
CA ALA A 48 1.70 16.38 -3.95
C ALA A 48 0.55 15.60 -4.60
N ALA A 49 0.74 14.28 -4.73
CA ALA A 49 -0.27 13.43 -5.34
C ALA A 49 -1.61 13.79 -4.68
N PRO A 50 -2.69 13.96 -5.47
CA PRO A 50 -3.95 14.45 -4.93
C PRO A 50 -4.31 13.59 -3.73
N ALA A 51 -4.29 14.21 -2.55
CA ALA A 51 -4.40 13.48 -1.30
C ALA A 51 -5.87 13.11 -1.13
N HIS A 52 -6.21 11.89 -1.52
CA HIS A 52 -7.58 11.40 -1.44
C HIS A 52 -7.86 10.75 -0.08
N PRO A 53 -9.02 10.99 0.53
CA PRO A 53 -9.43 10.23 1.70
C PRO A 53 -9.67 8.77 1.29
N CYS A 54 -9.07 7.82 2.01
CA CYS A 54 -9.35 6.40 1.78
C CYS A 54 -10.85 6.13 1.99
N PRO A 55 -11.54 5.44 1.07
CA PRO A 55 -12.97 5.20 1.18
C PRO A 55 -13.31 4.36 2.41
N SER A 56 -14.48 4.61 3.00
CA SER A 56 -15.07 3.77 4.04
C SER A 56 -16.11 2.86 3.39
N VAL A 57 -15.67 1.66 3.01
CA VAL A 57 -16.49 0.65 2.33
C VAL A 57 -16.37 -0.69 3.06
N PRO A 58 -17.36 -1.60 2.89
CA PRO A 58 -17.29 -2.97 3.39
C PRO A 58 -15.95 -3.65 3.07
N CYS A 59 -15.50 -4.57 3.92
CA CYS A 59 -14.22 -5.26 3.71
C CYS A 59 -14.11 -5.99 2.39
N ARG A 60 -15.22 -6.56 1.90
CA ARG A 60 -15.27 -7.18 0.57
C ARG A 60 -14.99 -6.18 -0.54
N ASP A 61 -15.66 -5.02 -0.49
CA ASP A 61 -15.45 -3.96 -1.48
C ASP A 61 -14.04 -3.37 -1.37
N MET A 62 -13.53 -3.23 -0.15
CA MET A 62 -12.16 -2.79 0.10
C MET A 62 -11.14 -3.77 -0.47
N TRP A 63 -11.37 -5.08 -0.36
CA TRP A 63 -10.50 -6.11 -0.95
C TRP A 63 -10.43 -5.99 -2.47
N ARG A 64 -11.56 -5.74 -3.12
CA ARG A 64 -11.59 -5.49 -4.56
C ARG A 64 -10.77 -4.25 -4.91
N LEU A 65 -11.01 -3.12 -4.22
CA LEU A 65 -10.25 -1.88 -4.44
C LEU A 65 -8.75 -2.04 -4.13
N TRP A 66 -8.41 -2.89 -3.16
CA TRP A 66 -7.04 -3.24 -2.80
C TRP A 66 -6.24 -3.80 -3.96
N LEU A 67 -6.89 -4.61 -4.80
CA LEU A 67 -6.27 -5.34 -5.92
C LEU A 67 -6.51 -4.69 -7.28
N GLU A 68 -7.63 -4.01 -7.50
CA GLU A 68 -8.03 -3.45 -8.81
C GLU A 68 -7.90 -1.92 -8.88
N GLY A 69 -8.03 -1.24 -7.74
CA GLY A 69 -8.19 0.22 -7.73
C GLY A 69 -9.53 0.70 -8.29
N ASP A 70 -9.65 1.99 -8.51
CA ASP A 70 -10.84 2.64 -9.10
C ASP A 70 -10.45 3.91 -9.87
N ASP A 71 -11.44 4.63 -10.40
CA ASP A 71 -11.21 5.89 -11.12
C ASP A 71 -10.45 6.93 -10.27
N ARG A 72 -10.54 6.87 -8.93
CA ARG A 72 -9.86 7.80 -8.02
C ARG A 72 -8.38 7.51 -7.94
N SER A 73 -8.00 6.23 -8.00
CA SER A 73 -6.61 5.80 -8.09
C SER A 73 -6.12 5.66 -9.53
N ALA A 74 -6.90 6.09 -10.54
CA ALA A 74 -6.62 5.85 -11.96
C ALA A 74 -6.40 4.36 -12.29
N HIS A 75 -7.20 3.48 -11.69
CA HIS A 75 -7.09 2.02 -11.74
C HIS A 75 -5.76 1.46 -11.24
N VAL A 76 -5.01 2.23 -10.43
CA VAL A 76 -3.87 1.70 -9.69
C VAL A 76 -4.40 0.96 -8.46
N PRO A 77 -4.02 -0.32 -8.23
CA PRO A 77 -4.40 -1.06 -7.04
C PRO A 77 -4.09 -0.28 -5.76
N TYR A 78 -5.01 -0.24 -4.79
CA TYR A 78 -4.82 0.61 -3.62
C TYR A 78 -3.57 0.22 -2.81
N CYS A 79 -3.15 -1.05 -2.85
CA CYS A 79 -1.92 -1.52 -2.23
C CYS A 79 -0.63 -0.90 -2.83
N ARG A 80 -0.72 -0.35 -4.04
CA ARG A 80 0.37 0.34 -4.76
C ARG A 80 0.13 1.85 -4.89
N TYR A 81 -1.01 2.36 -4.42
CA TYR A 81 -1.39 3.75 -4.62
C TYR A 81 -0.82 4.66 -3.52
N GLY A 82 0.10 5.56 -3.90
CA GLY A 82 0.75 6.50 -2.98
C GLY A 82 -0.01 7.81 -2.70
N GLY A 83 -1.18 8.02 -3.30
CA GLY A 83 -1.94 9.27 -3.19
C GLY A 83 -2.94 9.34 -2.02
N TRP A 84 -2.90 8.40 -1.08
CA TRP A 84 -3.80 8.43 0.08
C TRP A 84 -3.41 9.52 1.08
N THR A 85 -4.40 10.19 1.67
CA THR A 85 -4.14 11.11 2.80
C THR A 85 -3.61 10.33 3.99
N THR A 86 -2.37 10.59 4.40
CA THR A 86 -1.78 10.08 5.66
C THR A 86 -2.48 10.61 6.92
N LYS A 87 -3.37 11.60 6.77
CA LYS A 87 -4.10 12.26 7.88
C LYS A 87 -5.34 11.50 8.36
N THR A 88 -5.73 10.40 7.73
CA THR A 88 -6.91 9.62 8.13
C THR A 88 -6.50 8.23 8.58
N ASP A 89 -6.76 7.89 9.85
CA ASP A 89 -6.56 6.56 10.45
C ASP A 89 -7.20 5.42 9.64
N ASN A 90 -8.19 5.76 8.82
CA ASN A 90 -8.94 4.87 7.94
C ASN A 90 -8.07 4.08 6.95
N TYR A 91 -7.07 4.71 6.33
CA TYR A 91 -6.20 3.98 5.40
C TYR A 91 -5.34 2.97 6.15
N ALA A 92 -4.72 3.39 7.24
CA ALA A 92 -3.87 2.51 8.03
C ALA A 92 -4.65 1.30 8.59
N ALA A 93 -5.89 1.51 9.05
CA ALA A 93 -6.74 0.42 9.51
C ALA A 93 -7.14 -0.53 8.38
N ALA A 94 -7.58 0.01 7.23
CA ALA A 94 -7.93 -0.80 6.06
C ALA A 94 -6.72 -1.58 5.52
N ALA A 95 -5.56 -0.91 5.41
CA ALA A 95 -4.31 -1.49 4.92
C ALA A 95 -3.90 -2.69 5.78
N ARG A 96 -3.91 -2.57 7.12
CA ARG A 96 -3.59 -3.71 8.00
C ARG A 96 -4.46 -4.93 7.74
N VAL A 97 -5.79 -4.74 7.66
CA VAL A 97 -6.70 -5.86 7.39
C VAL A 97 -6.42 -6.46 6.02
N MET A 98 -6.24 -5.62 4.98
CA MET A 98 -5.99 -6.09 3.62
C MET A 98 -4.63 -6.79 3.46
N GLU A 99 -3.60 -6.30 4.14
CA GLU A 99 -2.27 -6.92 4.18
C GLU A 99 -2.34 -8.30 4.85
N VAL A 100 -3.07 -8.43 5.95
CA VAL A 100 -3.27 -9.74 6.62
C VAL A 100 -4.04 -10.70 5.72
N LEU A 101 -5.12 -10.26 5.05
CA LEU A 101 -5.85 -11.10 4.10
C LEU A 101 -4.96 -11.56 2.93
N THR A 102 -4.10 -10.67 2.44
CA THR A 102 -3.13 -10.97 1.39
C THR A 102 -2.10 -12.00 1.87
N GLN A 103 -1.59 -11.83 3.09
CA GLN A 103 -0.65 -12.77 3.68
C GLN A 103 -1.28 -14.15 3.89
N ILE A 104 -2.54 -14.21 4.35
CA ILE A 104 -3.27 -15.48 4.45
C ILE A 104 -3.41 -16.15 3.07
N ALA A 105 -3.62 -15.38 1.99
CA ALA A 105 -3.66 -15.95 0.64
C ALA A 105 -2.33 -16.62 0.26
N ILE A 106 -1.22 -16.00 0.62
CA ILE A 106 0.14 -16.50 0.38
C ILE A 106 0.43 -17.73 1.25
N ASP A 107 0.15 -17.65 2.55
CA ASP A 107 0.40 -18.73 3.52
C ASP A 107 -0.43 -19.99 3.24
N GLN A 108 -1.55 -19.84 2.53
CA GLN A 108 -2.41 -20.94 2.08
C GLN A 108 -2.07 -21.44 0.68
N GLU A 109 -0.97 -20.95 0.09
CA GLU A 109 -0.51 -21.30 -1.26
C GLU A 109 -1.59 -21.07 -2.34
N ILE A 110 -2.52 -20.15 -2.10
CA ILE A 110 -3.54 -19.75 -3.10
C ILE A 110 -2.86 -18.94 -4.21
N VAL A 111 -1.86 -18.14 -3.82
CA VAL A 111 -1.03 -17.31 -4.70
C VAL A 111 0.41 -17.30 -4.18
N ASP A 112 1.39 -17.22 -5.09
CA ASP A 112 2.81 -17.24 -4.70
C ASP A 112 3.30 -15.90 -4.13
N SER A 113 2.63 -14.80 -4.49
CA SER A 113 3.02 -13.46 -4.08
C SER A 113 1.90 -12.44 -4.25
N VAL A 114 2.06 -11.26 -3.64
CA VAL A 114 1.17 -10.11 -3.85
C VAL A 114 1.11 -9.69 -5.32
N ALA A 115 2.23 -9.78 -6.05
CA ALA A 115 2.27 -9.47 -7.47
C ALA A 115 1.40 -10.44 -8.28
N THR A 116 1.57 -11.75 -8.01
CA THR A 116 0.76 -12.81 -8.62
C THR A 116 -0.73 -12.61 -8.31
N LEU A 117 -1.08 -12.20 -7.10
CA LEU A 117 -2.47 -11.94 -6.72
C LEU A 117 -3.11 -10.81 -7.56
N VAL A 118 -2.40 -9.70 -7.71
CA VAL A 118 -2.85 -8.57 -8.55
C VAL A 118 -3.00 -9.01 -10.01
N ASP A 119 -2.05 -9.80 -10.52
CA ASP A 119 -2.08 -10.28 -11.91
C ASP A 119 -3.24 -11.26 -12.15
N VAL A 120 -3.49 -12.19 -11.21
CA VAL A 120 -4.60 -13.15 -11.26
C VAL A 120 -5.95 -12.42 -11.27
N VAL A 121 -6.11 -11.43 -10.39
CA VAL A 121 -7.35 -10.63 -10.31
C VAL A 121 -7.54 -9.75 -11.55
N SER A 122 -6.47 -9.18 -12.09
CA SER A 122 -6.52 -8.41 -13.34
C SER A 122 -6.94 -9.28 -14.54
N ALA A 123 -6.54 -10.55 -14.56
CA ALA A 123 -6.88 -11.50 -15.62
C ALA A 123 -8.29 -12.13 -15.45
N ASP A 124 -8.72 -12.36 -14.21
CA ASP A 124 -10.02 -12.93 -13.87
C ASP A 124 -10.65 -12.17 -12.68
N PRO A 125 -11.54 -11.20 -12.94
CA PRO A 125 -12.23 -10.46 -11.88
C PRO A 125 -13.07 -11.35 -10.95
N SER A 126 -13.48 -12.55 -11.39
CA SER A 126 -14.19 -13.51 -10.53
C SER A 126 -13.26 -14.18 -9.51
N ALA A 127 -11.94 -14.15 -9.75
CA ALA A 127 -10.96 -14.67 -8.81
C ALA A 127 -10.90 -13.81 -7.54
N THR A 128 -11.11 -12.49 -7.64
CA THR A 128 -11.12 -11.55 -6.51
C THR A 128 -12.05 -12.03 -5.39
N GLU A 129 -13.31 -12.32 -5.74
CA GLU A 129 -14.35 -12.77 -4.81
C GLU A 129 -14.07 -14.19 -4.30
N ARG A 130 -13.64 -15.10 -5.18
CA ARG A 130 -13.33 -16.48 -4.80
C ARG A 130 -12.17 -16.58 -3.82
N ILE A 131 -11.15 -15.75 -3.99
CA ILE A 131 -10.01 -15.70 -3.06
C ILE A 131 -10.45 -15.08 -1.74
N PHE A 132 -11.23 -13.99 -1.78
CA PHE A 132 -11.78 -13.37 -0.57
C PHE A 132 -12.57 -14.36 0.28
N ASP A 133 -13.48 -15.13 -0.34
CA ASP A 133 -14.31 -16.13 0.34
C ASP A 133 -13.48 -17.26 0.99
N GLN A 134 -12.25 -17.49 0.53
CA GLN A 134 -11.33 -18.46 1.11
C GLN A 134 -10.46 -17.89 2.23
N VAL A 135 -10.06 -16.61 2.15
CA VAL A 135 -9.13 -16.01 3.12
C VAL A 135 -9.86 -15.32 4.27
N PHE A 136 -11.03 -14.74 4.03
CA PHE A 136 -11.77 -13.98 5.05
C PHE A 136 -12.24 -14.84 6.23
N PRO A 137 -12.79 -16.06 6.05
CA PRO A 137 -13.13 -16.92 7.18
C PRO A 137 -11.91 -17.27 8.04
N ARG A 138 -10.75 -17.53 7.40
CA ARG A 138 -9.50 -17.84 8.11
C ARG A 138 -8.96 -16.65 8.88
N PHE A 139 -9.15 -15.43 8.36
CA PHE A 139 -8.85 -14.21 9.10
C PHE A 139 -9.73 -14.10 10.35
N VAL A 140 -11.04 -14.34 10.22
CA VAL A 140 -11.99 -14.33 11.34
C VAL A 140 -11.61 -15.39 12.39
N ASP A 141 -11.16 -16.57 11.96
CA ASP A 141 -10.73 -17.66 12.85
C ASP A 141 -9.54 -17.31 13.76
N GLN A 142 -8.75 -16.26 13.43
CA GLN A 142 -7.66 -15.77 14.28
C GLN A 142 -8.14 -15.01 15.52
N PHE A 143 -9.42 -14.62 15.56
CA PHE A 143 -10.01 -13.86 16.67
C PHE A 143 -10.76 -14.77 17.65
N THR A 144 -10.96 -14.27 18.88
CA THR A 144 -11.81 -14.96 19.88
C THR A 144 -13.26 -15.08 19.40
N ALA A 145 -13.99 -16.11 19.86
CA ALA A 145 -15.40 -16.33 19.48
C ALA A 145 -16.31 -15.11 19.71
N THR A 146 -16.04 -14.32 20.74
CA THR A 146 -16.78 -13.07 21.02
C THR A 146 -16.50 -12.02 19.94
N ALA A 147 -15.25 -11.87 19.50
CA ALA A 147 -14.86 -10.92 18.47
C ALA A 147 -15.33 -11.35 17.07
N GLN A 148 -15.32 -12.66 16.77
CA GLN A 148 -15.82 -13.21 15.50
C GLN A 148 -17.26 -12.78 15.19
N HIS A 149 -18.11 -12.65 16.21
CA HIS A 149 -19.50 -12.21 16.04
C HIS A 149 -19.65 -10.77 15.50
N TYR A 150 -18.60 -9.95 15.58
CA TYR A 150 -18.62 -8.57 15.11
C TYR A 150 -17.87 -8.37 13.79
N ILE A 151 -17.16 -9.40 13.31
CA ILE A 151 -16.34 -9.33 12.10
C ILE A 151 -17.11 -9.96 10.94
N HIS A 152 -17.75 -9.11 10.14
CA HIS A 152 -18.47 -9.52 8.95
C HIS A 152 -17.86 -8.85 7.70
N ALA A 153 -17.87 -9.56 6.58
CA ALA A 153 -17.37 -9.02 5.30
C ALA A 153 -18.12 -7.76 4.83
N THR A 154 -19.36 -7.59 5.31
CA THR A 154 -20.23 -6.43 5.07
C THR A 154 -19.91 -5.24 5.97
N HIS A 155 -19.11 -5.44 7.03
CA HIS A 155 -18.64 -4.35 7.89
C HIS A 155 -17.42 -3.68 7.28
N VAL A 156 -17.24 -2.40 7.59
CA VAL A 156 -16.08 -1.62 7.14
C VAL A 156 -14.83 -2.12 7.87
N CYS A 157 -13.69 -2.26 7.17
CA CYS A 157 -12.48 -2.78 7.83
C CYS A 157 -11.95 -1.89 8.97
N GLN A 158 -12.34 -0.62 8.95
CA GLN A 158 -12.02 0.37 9.98
C GLN A 158 -12.60 0.02 11.35
N SER A 159 -13.69 -0.76 11.40
CA SER A 159 -14.32 -1.17 12.66
C SER A 159 -13.69 -2.42 13.28
N ILE A 160 -12.71 -3.03 12.61
CA ILE A 160 -12.02 -4.22 13.10
C ILE A 160 -10.78 -3.74 13.86
N ALA A 161 -10.88 -3.69 15.19
CA ALA A 161 -9.72 -3.47 16.05
C ALA A 161 -8.88 -4.76 16.07
N THR A 162 -7.84 -4.79 15.23
CA THR A 162 -6.76 -5.80 15.22
C THR A 162 -5.76 -5.53 16.34
#